data_AF-A0A6M0R9J8-F1
#
_entry.id   AF-A0A6M0R9J8-F1
#
_cell.length_a   1.000
_cell.length_b   1.000
_cell.length_c   1.000
_cell.angle_alpha   90.00
_cell.angle_beta   90.00
_cell.angle_gamma   90.00
#
_symmetry.space_group_name_H-M   'P 1'
#
loop_
_entity.id
_entity.type
_entity.pdbx_description
1 polymer ?
#
loop_
_entity_poly.entity_id
_entity_poly.type
_entity_poly.pdbx_seq_one_letter_code
_entity_poly.pdbx_strand_id
1 'polypeptide(L)'
;MKNSNNYLENFKSKIISVVMWVEIILAIIIIISVILGSKDLIDFIIQIFSLSAVSSYDMFQKFLSHILLLVIGLEMALMLVKHTPNSIMEVMLYAVARKLLVYGTSALEILLGVLSLVCIFFIKRYLVSSKNDNLIKNENISN
;
A
#
# COMPACT_ATOMS: atom_id res chain seq x y z
N MET A 1 37.67 -18.35 -18.75
CA MET A 1 36.20 -18.33 -18.57
C MET A 1 35.80 -17.21 -17.58
N LYS A 2 36.11 -15.93 -17.89
CA LYS A 2 35.95 -14.77 -16.97
C LYS A 2 35.26 -13.56 -17.63
N ASN A 3 34.67 -13.72 -18.82
CA ASN A 3 34.17 -12.59 -19.62
C ASN A 3 32.64 -12.40 -19.60
N SER A 4 31.86 -13.38 -19.09
CA SER A 4 30.40 -13.30 -19.08
C SER A 4 29.84 -12.44 -17.92
N ASN A 5 30.54 -12.36 -16.78
CA ASN A 5 30.06 -11.60 -15.61
C ASN A 5 29.99 -10.09 -15.83
N ASN A 6 30.88 -9.49 -16.63
CA ASN A 6 30.90 -8.04 -16.83
C ASN A 6 29.69 -7.51 -17.62
N TYR A 7 29.13 -8.30 -18.55
CA TYR A 7 27.97 -7.86 -19.32
C TYR A 7 26.68 -7.86 -18.49
N LEU A 8 26.53 -8.84 -17.59
CA LEU A 8 25.36 -8.94 -16.71
C LEU A 8 25.35 -7.85 -15.64
N GLU A 9 26.50 -7.54 -15.05
CA GLU A 9 26.61 -6.47 -14.06
C GLU A 9 26.34 -5.08 -14.65
N ASN A 10 26.85 -4.81 -15.87
CA ASN A 10 26.58 -3.55 -16.58
C ASN A 10 25.12 -3.40 -17.04
N PHE A 11 24.44 -4.51 -17.34
CA PHE A 11 23.02 -4.50 -17.72
C PHE A 11 22.13 -4.30 -16.49
N LYS A 12 22.42 -4.99 -15.38
CA LYS A 12 21.73 -4.81 -14.10
C LYS A 12 21.82 -3.36 -13.61
N SER A 13 23.00 -2.75 -13.62
CA SER A 13 23.18 -1.37 -13.16
C SER A 13 22.36 -0.38 -14.00
N LYS A 14 22.32 -0.55 -15.32
CA LYS A 14 21.46 0.27 -16.21
C LYS A 14 19.98 0.12 -15.89
N ILE A 15 19.49 -1.11 -15.67
CA ILE A 15 18.08 -1.34 -15.31
C ILE A 15 17.75 -0.66 -13.99
N ILE A 16 18.61 -0.83 -12.97
CA ILE A 16 18.41 -0.23 -11.65
C ILE A 16 18.34 1.30 -11.77
N SER A 17 19.23 1.92 -12.56
CA SER A 17 19.18 3.36 -12.81
C SER A 17 17.88 3.80 -13.49
N VAL A 18 17.39 3.07 -14.49
CA VAL A 18 16.12 3.40 -15.17
C VAL A 18 14.93 3.26 -14.22
N VAL A 19 14.90 2.20 -13.40
CA VAL A 19 13.85 1.99 -12.40
C VAL A 19 13.81 3.13 -11.39
N MET A 20 14.96 3.55 -10.84
CA MET A 20 15.02 4.68 -9.92
C MET A 20 14.49 5.98 -10.54
N TRP A 21 14.83 6.24 -11.81
CA TRP A 21 14.31 7.40 -12.53
C TRP A 21 12.78 7.36 -12.68
N VAL A 22 12.22 6.20 -13.00
CA VAL A 22 10.76 6.00 -13.12
C VAL A 22 10.08 6.13 -11.76
N GLU A 23 10.64 5.56 -10.69
CA GLU A 23 10.09 5.67 -9.32
C GLU A 23 9.96 7.13 -8.87
N ILE A 24 10.98 7.94 -9.12
CA ILE A 24 10.98 9.37 -8.77
C ILE A 24 9.89 10.12 -9.55
N ILE A 25 9.75 9.85 -10.84
CA ILE A 25 8.71 10.47 -11.68
C ILE A 25 7.32 10.08 -11.19
N LEU A 26 7.09 8.79 -10.91
CA LEU A 26 5.81 8.29 -10.41
C LEU A 26 5.45 8.89 -9.06
N ALA A 27 6.42 8.97 -8.13
CA ALA A 27 6.20 9.60 -6.83
C ALA A 27 5.80 11.07 -6.97
N ILE A 28 6.45 11.82 -7.87
CA ILE A 28 6.10 13.23 -8.15
C ILE A 28 4.67 13.34 -8.69
N ILE A 29 4.29 12.50 -9.65
CA ILE A 29 2.94 12.49 -10.22
C ILE A 29 1.90 12.26 -9.12
N ILE A 30 2.12 11.25 -8.26
CA ILE A 30 1.20 10.93 -7.16
C ILE A 30 1.09 12.11 -6.18
N ILE A 31 2.20 12.75 -5.81
CA ILE A 31 2.18 13.93 -4.93
C ILE A 31 1.34 15.05 -5.54
N ILE A 32 1.50 15.34 -6.84
CA ILE A 32 0.69 16.34 -7.54
C ILE A 32 -0.79 15.95 -7.53
N SER A 33 -1.11 14.69 -7.84
CA SER A 33 -2.49 14.20 -7.80
C SER A 33 -3.12 14.35 -6.41
N VAL A 34 -2.35 14.11 -5.34
CA VAL A 34 -2.83 14.29 -3.96
C VAL A 34 -3.11 15.77 -3.67
N ILE A 35 -2.23 16.67 -4.10
CA ILE A 35 -2.44 18.12 -3.91
C ILE A 35 -3.70 18.58 -4.65
N LEU A 36 -3.90 18.13 -5.89
CA LEU A 36 -5.07 18.49 -6.69
C LEU A 36 -6.37 17.94 -6.06
N GLY A 37 -6.39 16.66 -5.68
CA GLY A 37 -7.57 16.04 -5.05
C GLY A 37 -7.85 16.56 -3.63
N SER A 38 -6.86 17.13 -2.95
CA SER A 38 -7.06 17.78 -1.65
C SER A 38 -7.91 19.04 -1.74
N LYS A 39 -7.96 19.70 -2.91
CA LYS A 39 -8.83 20.86 -3.13
C LYS A 39 -10.30 20.47 -3.05
N ASP A 40 -10.68 19.34 -3.65
CA ASP A 40 -12.06 18.85 -3.71
C ASP A 40 -12.62 18.58 -2.30
N LEU A 41 -11.75 18.19 -1.35
CA LEU A 41 -12.14 17.99 0.06
C LEU A 41 -12.66 19.26 0.72
N ILE A 42 -12.11 20.43 0.38
CA ILE A 42 -12.52 21.71 0.96
C ILE A 42 -13.95 22.03 0.53
N ASP A 43 -14.27 21.78 -0.75
CA ASP A 43 -15.62 21.97 -1.29
C ASP A 43 -16.63 21.01 -0.65
N PHE A 44 -16.23 19.76 -0.36
CA PHE A 44 -17.06 18.80 0.37
C PHE A 44 -17.39 19.27 1.80
N ILE A 45 -16.43 19.84 2.53
CA ILE A 45 -16.64 20.32 3.90
C ILE A 45 -17.70 21.42 3.92
N ILE A 46 -17.63 22.37 2.99
CA ILE A 46 -18.59 23.48 2.89
C ILE A 46 -20.01 22.95 2.60
N GLN A 47 -20.13 21.95 1.72
CA GLN A 47 -21.43 21.33 1.39
C GLN A 47 -22.01 20.54 2.56
N ILE A 48 -21.20 19.76 3.29
CA ILE A 48 -21.68 18.98 4.44
C ILE A 48 -22.29 19.87 5.53
N PHE A 49 -21.73 21.07 5.76
CA PHE A 49 -22.23 22.03 6.75
C PHE A 49 -23.55 22.73 6.35
N SER A 50 -23.93 22.73 5.06
CA SER A 50 -25.16 23.42 4.60
C SER A 50 -26.35 22.50 4.34
N LEU A 51 -26.16 21.17 4.38
CA LEU A 51 -27.19 20.18 4.05
C LEU A 51 -27.88 19.56 5.28
N SER A 52 -29.12 19.08 5.07
CA SER A 52 -29.92 18.36 6.08
C SER A 52 -29.33 17.00 6.50
N ALA A 53 -29.73 16.50 7.68
CA ALA A 53 -29.10 15.36 8.36
C ALA A 53 -28.97 14.06 7.55
N VAL A 54 -29.95 13.71 6.69
CA VAL A 54 -29.92 12.45 5.92
C VAL A 54 -28.96 12.53 4.74
N SER A 55 -28.93 13.66 4.02
CA SER A 55 -27.95 13.93 2.96
C SER A 55 -26.52 14.09 3.50
N SER A 56 -26.38 14.46 4.77
CA SER A 56 -25.08 14.65 5.42
C SER A 56 -24.32 13.33 5.56
N TYR A 57 -24.99 12.19 5.81
CA TYR A 57 -24.33 10.89 5.96
C TYR A 57 -23.69 10.38 4.65
N ASP A 58 -24.43 10.41 3.53
CA ASP A 58 -23.90 9.99 2.22
C ASP A 58 -22.76 10.92 1.74
N MET A 59 -22.89 12.22 1.98
CA MET A 59 -21.82 13.18 1.68
C MET A 59 -20.59 12.98 2.58
N PHE A 60 -20.79 12.66 3.86
CA PHE A 60 -19.70 12.33 4.77
C PHE A 60 -18.98 11.03 4.36
N GLN A 61 -19.73 10.02 3.90
CA GLN A 61 -19.13 8.79 3.36
C GLN A 61 -18.28 9.08 2.12
N LYS A 62 -18.77 9.90 1.18
CA LYS A 62 -18.02 10.34 -0.02
C LYS A 62 -16.79 11.17 0.32
N PHE A 63 -16.88 12.01 1.34
CA PHE A 63 -15.76 12.77 1.88
C PHE A 63 -14.68 11.86 2.48
N LEU A 64 -15.07 10.94 3.36
CA LEU A 64 -14.16 9.93 3.92
C LEU A 64 -13.51 9.10 2.82
N SER A 65 -14.30 8.69 1.82
CA SER A 65 -13.84 7.97 0.64
C SER A 65 -12.72 8.72 -0.11
N HIS A 66 -12.90 10.02 -0.37
CA HIS A 66 -11.85 10.84 -1.01
C HIS A 66 -10.59 10.94 -0.14
N ILE A 67 -10.75 11.16 1.17
CA ILE A 67 -9.61 11.22 2.09
C ILE A 67 -8.82 9.90 2.07
N LEU A 68 -9.53 8.77 2.13
CA LEU A 68 -8.87 7.46 2.10
C LEU A 68 -8.08 7.25 0.82
N LEU A 69 -8.64 7.65 -0.32
CA LEU A 69 -7.98 7.54 -1.62
C LEU A 69 -6.69 8.38 -1.65
N LEU A 70 -6.73 9.60 -1.09
CA LEU A 70 -5.55 10.47 -1.00
C LEU A 70 -4.48 9.90 -0.06
N VAL A 71 -4.88 9.35 1.09
CA VAL A 71 -3.95 8.69 2.03
C VAL A 71 -3.28 7.49 1.37
N ILE A 72 -4.03 6.65 0.65
CA ILE A 72 -3.47 5.50 -0.08
C ILE A 72 -2.49 5.97 -1.16
N GLY A 73 -2.81 7.06 -1.87
CA GLY A 73 -1.89 7.68 -2.82
C GLY A 73 -0.57 8.11 -2.16
N LEU A 74 -0.65 8.81 -1.03
CA LEU A 74 0.54 9.22 -0.27
C LEU A 74 1.37 8.02 0.21
N GLU A 75 0.72 6.98 0.75
CA GLU A 75 1.39 5.76 1.18
C GLU A 75 2.12 5.09 0.00
N MET A 76 1.48 4.99 -1.16
CA MET A 76 2.13 4.45 -2.37
C MET A 76 3.32 5.28 -2.81
N ALA A 77 3.22 6.61 -2.81
CA ALA A 77 4.35 7.49 -3.13
C ALA A 77 5.52 7.29 -2.14
N LEU A 78 5.23 7.15 -0.85
CA LEU A 78 6.24 6.91 0.18
C LEU A 78 6.93 5.55 -0.02
N MET A 79 6.17 4.53 -0.41
CA MET A 79 6.66 3.17 -0.69
C MET A 79 7.50 3.10 -1.97
N LEU A 80 7.22 3.93 -2.98
CA LEU A 80 8.06 4.03 -4.18
C LEU A 80 9.43 4.63 -3.86
N VAL A 81 9.52 5.60 -2.96
CA VAL A 81 10.77 6.29 -2.64
C VAL A 81 11.59 5.55 -1.58
N LYS A 82 10.93 4.93 -0.58
CA LYS A 82 11.62 4.12 0.42
C LYS A 82 11.82 2.70 -0.11
N HIS A 83 13.03 2.42 -0.59
CA HIS A 83 13.51 1.10 -1.02
C HIS A 83 13.55 0.02 0.09
N THR A 84 12.81 0.18 1.17
CA THR A 84 12.67 -0.79 2.27
C THR A 84 11.21 -1.21 2.40
N PRO A 85 10.83 -2.31 1.71
CA PRO A 85 9.49 -2.88 1.74
C PRO A 85 9.19 -3.66 3.04
N ASN A 86 9.92 -3.39 4.12
CA ASN A 86 9.95 -4.27 5.29
C ASN A 86 8.62 -4.32 6.07
N SER A 87 7.62 -3.55 5.63
CA SER A 87 6.24 -3.78 5.99
C SER A 87 5.24 -3.45 4.88
N ILE A 88 5.54 -3.77 3.60
CA ILE A 88 4.53 -3.66 2.52
C ILE A 88 3.23 -4.31 2.95
N MET A 89 3.35 -5.49 3.56
CA MET A 89 2.21 -6.24 4.07
C MET A 89 1.44 -5.51 5.17
N GLU A 90 2.11 -4.78 6.07
CA GLU A 90 1.46 -4.06 7.17
C GLU A 90 0.79 -2.77 6.70
N VAL A 91 1.46 -2.02 5.82
CA VAL A 91 0.88 -0.84 5.17
C VAL A 91 -0.30 -1.25 4.29
N MET A 92 -0.17 -2.32 3.51
CA MET A 92 -1.27 -2.89 2.72
C MET A 92 -2.43 -3.35 3.60
N LEU A 93 -2.16 -4.05 4.71
CA LEU A 93 -3.19 -4.49 5.66
C LEU A 93 -3.96 -3.29 6.24
N TYR A 94 -3.24 -2.24 6.65
CA TYR A 94 -3.81 -1.01 7.18
C TYR A 94 -4.68 -0.27 6.15
N ALA A 95 -4.16 -0.12 4.92
CA ALA A 95 -4.87 0.51 3.82
C ALA A 95 -6.17 -0.25 3.48
N VAL A 96 -6.12 -1.58 3.40
CA VAL A 96 -7.30 -2.41 3.12
C VAL A 96 -8.30 -2.37 4.26
N ALA A 97 -7.84 -2.47 5.52
CA ALA A 97 -8.72 -2.42 6.68
C ALA A 97 -9.48 -1.09 6.77
N ARG A 98 -8.78 0.04 6.56
CA ARG A 98 -9.41 1.37 6.58
C ARG A 98 -10.37 1.57 5.42
N LYS A 99 -10.03 1.08 4.21
CA LYS A 99 -10.95 1.10 3.05
C LYS A 99 -12.22 0.28 3.32
N LEU A 100 -12.11 -0.87 3.96
CA LEU A 100 -13.27 -1.71 4.28
C LEU A 100 -14.26 -1.01 5.22
N LEU A 101 -13.77 -0.22 6.18
CA LEU A 101 -14.63 0.54 7.11
C LEU A 101 -15.45 1.65 6.45
N VAL A 102 -14.95 2.24 5.37
CA VAL A 102 -15.59 3.39 4.71
C VAL A 102 -16.48 2.97 3.53
N TYR A 103 -16.12 1.88 2.84
CA TYR A 103 -16.79 1.43 1.62
C TYR A 103 -17.54 0.11 1.76
N GLY A 104 -17.46 -0.57 2.90
CA GLY A 104 -18.23 -1.78 3.15
C GLY A 104 -19.72 -1.46 3.19
N THR A 105 -20.42 -1.66 2.08
CA THR A 105 -21.84 -1.33 1.98
C THR A 105 -22.74 -2.46 2.45
N SER A 106 -22.33 -3.72 2.24
CA SER A 106 -23.06 -4.90 2.70
C SER A 106 -22.31 -5.65 3.80
N ALA A 107 -23.04 -6.19 4.77
CA ALA A 107 -22.47 -7.03 5.83
C ALA A 107 -21.69 -8.23 5.27
N LEU A 108 -22.11 -8.78 4.12
CA LEU A 108 -21.39 -9.87 3.44
C LEU A 108 -20.07 -9.41 2.82
N GLU A 109 -20.02 -8.20 2.25
CA GLU A 109 -18.78 -7.64 1.69
C GLU A 109 -17.75 -7.39 2.78
N ILE A 110 -18.21 -6.85 3.92
CA ILE A 110 -17.36 -6.65 5.10
C ILE A 110 -16.86 -8.00 5.61
N LEU A 111 -17.74 -8.99 5.74
CA LEU A 111 -17.37 -10.33 6.21
C LEU A 111 -16.30 -10.98 5.30
N LEU A 112 -16.49 -10.92 3.98
CA LEU A 112 -15.52 -11.43 3.00
C LEU A 112 -14.20 -10.65 3.02
N GLY A 113 -14.26 -9.33 3.19
CA GLY A 113 -13.08 -8.48 3.33
C GLY A 113 -12.27 -8.81 4.58
N VAL A 114 -12.93 -9.00 5.73
CA VAL A 114 -12.28 -9.42 6.98
C VAL A 114 -11.70 -10.82 6.84
N LEU A 115 -12.42 -11.76 6.20
CA LEU A 115 -11.90 -13.12 5.95
C LEU A 115 -10.62 -13.10 5.09
N SER A 116 -10.58 -12.24 4.08
CA SER A 116 -9.38 -12.02 3.26
C SER A 116 -8.19 -11.51 4.08
N LEU A 117 -8.41 -10.55 4.99
CA LEU A 117 -7.36 -10.06 5.91
C LEU A 117 -6.83 -11.18 6.81
N VAL A 118 -7.72 -12.05 7.31
CA VAL A 118 -7.34 -13.22 8.12
C VAL A 118 -6.47 -14.20 7.31
N CYS A 119 -6.84 -14.50 6.07
CA CYS A 119 -6.06 -15.36 5.18
C CYS A 119 -4.65 -14.79 4.92
N ILE A 120 -4.55 -13.48 4.64
CA ILE A 120 -3.26 -12.81 4.41
C ILE A 120 -2.37 -12.92 5.66
N PHE A 121 -2.94 -12.73 6.84
CA PHE A 121 -2.22 -12.85 8.11
C PHE A 121 -1.75 -14.29 8.35
N PHE A 122 -2.56 -15.29 8.01
CA PHE A 122 -2.20 -16.70 8.12
C PHE A 122 -1.04 -17.07 7.20
N ILE A 123 -1.06 -16.62 5.94
CA ILE A 123 0.04 -16.81 4.98
C ILE A 123 1.34 -16.16 5.51
N LYS A 124 1.26 -14.93 6.04
CA LYS A 124 2.40 -14.25 6.66
C LYS A 124 3.00 -15.11 7.78
N ARG A 125 2.16 -15.62 8.69
CA ARG A 125 2.60 -16.46 9.80
C ARG A 125 3.31 -17.73 9.31
N TYR A 126 2.77 -18.39 8.29
CA TYR A 126 3.32 -19.64 7.74
C TYR A 126 4.67 -19.41 7.04
N LEU A 127 4.78 -18.37 6.22
CA LEU A 127 6.02 -18.05 5.49
C LEU A 127 7.16 -17.66 6.44
N VAL A 128 6.87 -16.86 7.47
CA VAL A 128 7.88 -16.44 8.46
C VAL A 128 8.32 -17.63 9.33
N SER A 129 7.41 -18.54 9.68
CA SER A 129 7.75 -19.73 10.47
C SER A 129 8.71 -20.67 9.72
N SER A 130 8.47 -20.91 8.42
CA SER A 130 9.34 -21.79 7.60
C SER A 130 10.77 -21.26 7.43
N LYS A 131 10.97 -19.93 7.44
CA LYS A 131 12.30 -19.33 7.30
C LYS A 131 13.16 -19.56 8.55
N ASN A 132 12.56 -19.57 9.74
CA ASN A 132 13.28 -19.78 11.00
C ASN A 132 13.69 -21.24 11.20
N ASP A 133 12.85 -22.20 10.80
CA ASP A 133 13.15 -23.63 10.96
C ASP A 133 14.36 -24.08 10.12
N ASN A 134 14.55 -23.47 8.94
CA ASN A 134 15.69 -23.77 8.05
C ASN A 134 17.02 -23.12 8.52
N LEU A 135 16.96 -22.05 9.31
CA LEU A 135 18.16 -21.42 9.88
C LEU A 135 18.67 -22.22 11.09
N ILE A 136 17.75 -22.66 11.97
CA ILE A 136 18.08 -23.48 13.15
C ILE A 136 18.61 -24.86 12.72
N LYS A 137 18.13 -25.42 11.61
CA LYS A 137 18.61 -26.71 11.11
C LYS A 137 20.02 -26.63 10.50
N ASN A 138 20.43 -25.50 9.92
CA ASN A 138 21.78 -25.33 9.36
C ASN A 138 22.85 -25.08 10.43
N GLU A 139 22.53 -24.38 11.53
CA GLU A 139 23.48 -24.20 12.65
C GLU A 139 23.79 -25.52 13.36
N ASN A 140 22.81 -26.42 13.49
CA ASN A 140 23.00 -27.71 14.17
C ASN A 140 23.77 -28.77 13.34
N ILE A 141 24.04 -28.53 12.05
CA ILE A 141 24.80 -29.44 11.18
C ILE A 141 26.27 -28.99 11.07
N SER A 142 26.60 -27.78 11.53
CA SER A 142 27.95 -27.20 11.48
C SER A 142 28.72 -27.31 12.81
N ASN A 143 28.12 -27.86 13.87
CA ASN A 143 28.74 -28.18 15.16
C ASN A 143 28.79 -29.69 15.35
#